data_AF-A0A1B6C1C8-F1
#
_entry.id   AF-A0A1B6C1C8-F1
#
_cell.length_a   1.000
_cell.length_b   1.000
_cell.length_c   1.000
_cell.angle_alpha   90.00
_cell.angle_beta   90.00
_cell.angle_gamma   90.00
#
_symmetry.space_group_name_H-M   'P 1'
#
loop_
_entity.id
_entity.type
_entity.pdbx_description
1 polymer ?
#
loop_
_entity_poly.entity_id
_entity_poly.type
_entity_poly.pdbx_seq_one_letter_code
_entity_poly.pdbx_strand_id
1 'polypeptide(L)'
;MQAQTFVRAKVALPVIVRRNFGLFVPAFQKASDPIQQLFVDKIKEYKQKSSGGKLVDPTPEIERELKSELERVSKQYGGGAGVDMTKFPEFKFTDPVIDPIK
;
A
#
# COMPACT_ATOMS: atom_id res chain seq x y z
N MET A 1 -1.40 -39.22 -37.09
CA MET A 1 -2.10 -38.42 -36.05
C MET A 1 -1.81 -36.93 -36.12
N GLN A 2 -0.55 -36.49 -36.31
CA GLN A 2 -0.19 -35.05 -36.29
C GLN A 2 -0.82 -34.22 -37.43
N ALA A 3 -0.92 -34.75 -38.66
CA ALA A 3 -1.44 -34.00 -39.81
C ALA A 3 -2.91 -33.53 -39.65
N GLN A 4 -3.77 -34.36 -39.03
CA GLN A 4 -5.17 -33.98 -38.79
C GLN A 4 -5.31 -32.87 -37.73
N THR A 5 -4.39 -32.83 -36.76
CA THR A 5 -4.33 -31.76 -35.75
C THR A 5 -3.98 -30.42 -36.38
N PHE A 6 -3.04 -30.39 -37.34
CA PHE A 6 -2.68 -29.16 -38.08
C PHE A 6 -3.82 -28.65 -38.96
N VAL A 7 -4.57 -29.52 -39.63
CA VAL A 7 -5.72 -29.13 -40.43
C VAL A 7 -6.83 -28.54 -39.55
N ARG A 8 -7.13 -29.18 -38.42
CA ARG A 8 -8.12 -28.66 -37.44
C ARG A 8 -7.68 -27.33 -36.84
N ALA A 9 -6.40 -27.17 -36.54
CA ALA A 9 -5.85 -25.91 -36.06
C ALA A 9 -5.99 -24.79 -37.11
N LYS A 10 -5.69 -25.05 -38.38
CA LYS A 10 -5.85 -24.06 -39.47
C LYS A 10 -7.29 -23.59 -39.67
N VAL A 11 -8.27 -24.45 -39.42
CA VAL A 11 -9.70 -24.10 -39.52
C VAL A 11 -10.22 -23.41 -38.26
N ALA A 12 -9.79 -23.85 -37.08
CA ALA A 12 -10.26 -23.29 -35.81
C ALA A 12 -9.63 -21.92 -35.48
N LEU A 13 -8.37 -21.71 -35.84
CA LEU A 13 -7.61 -20.50 -35.52
C LEU A 13 -8.30 -19.19 -36.01
N PRO A 14 -8.73 -19.04 -37.28
CA PRO A 14 -9.40 -17.81 -37.72
C PRO A 14 -10.76 -17.60 -37.04
N VAL A 15 -11.47 -18.68 -36.67
CA VAL A 15 -12.75 -18.61 -35.95
C VAL A 15 -12.53 -18.10 -34.51
N ILE A 16 -11.51 -18.63 -33.84
CA ILE A 16 -11.13 -18.23 -32.49
C ILE A 16 -10.63 -16.77 -32.48
N VAL A 17 -9.77 -16.39 -33.43
CA VAL A 17 -9.24 -15.03 -33.53
C VAL A 17 -10.37 -14.02 -33.82
N ARG A 18 -11.30 -14.31 -34.74
CA ARG A 18 -12.45 -13.44 -35.03
C ARG A 18 -13.39 -13.27 -33.84
N ARG A 19 -13.65 -14.32 -33.07
CA ARG A 19 -14.50 -14.24 -31.86
C ARG A 19 -13.86 -13.47 -30.72
N ASN A 20 -12.54 -13.61 -30.53
CA ASN A 20 -11.85 -12.99 -29.41
C ASN A 20 -11.28 -11.59 -29.72
N PHE A 21 -11.33 -11.14 -30.97
CA PHE A 21 -10.78 -9.82 -31.36
C PHE A 21 -11.38 -8.67 -30.55
N GLY A 22 -12.68 -8.72 -30.25
CA GLY A 22 -13.39 -7.72 -29.45
C GLY A 22 -12.97 -7.67 -27.97
N LEU A 23 -12.48 -8.77 -27.41
CA LEU A 23 -12.05 -8.85 -26.01
C LEU A 23 -10.73 -8.10 -25.77
N PHE A 24 -9.91 -7.94 -26.81
CA PHE A 24 -8.66 -7.18 -26.73
C PHE A 24 -8.82 -5.70 -27.08
N VAL A 25 -10.01 -5.25 -27.52
CA VAL A 25 -10.25 -3.85 -27.90
C VAL A 25 -9.91 -2.87 -26.75
N PRO A 26 -10.34 -3.11 -25.49
CA PRO A 26 -9.95 -2.22 -24.38
C PRO A 26 -8.44 -2.25 -24.09
N ALA A 27 -7.76 -3.36 -24.40
CA ALA A 27 -6.31 -3.50 -24.21
C ALA A 27 -5.50 -2.78 -25.31
N PHE A 28 -6.08 -2.59 -26.50
CA PHE A 28 -5.46 -1.88 -27.63
C PHE A 28 -5.95 -0.44 -27.80
N GLN A 29 -7.03 -0.03 -27.12
CA GLN A 29 -7.46 1.37 -27.08
C GLN A 29 -6.47 2.18 -26.24
N LYS A 30 -5.60 2.93 -26.91
CA LYS A 30 -5.05 4.16 -26.30
C LYS A 30 -6.23 5.02 -25.88
N ALA A 31 -6.14 5.63 -24.69
CA ALA A 31 -7.09 6.64 -24.27
C ALA A 31 -7.15 7.74 -25.35
N SER A 32 -8.27 7.82 -26.07
CA SER A 32 -8.40 8.76 -27.20
C SER A 32 -8.48 10.21 -26.72
N ASP A 33 -8.87 10.40 -25.45
CA ASP A 33 -8.92 11.69 -24.77
C ASP A 33 -7.64 11.87 -23.92
N PRO A 34 -6.88 12.96 -24.13
CA PRO A 34 -5.72 13.32 -23.31
C PRO A 34 -5.98 13.28 -21.80
N ILE A 35 -7.19 13.59 -21.33
CA ILE A 35 -7.53 13.56 -19.89
C ILE A 35 -7.56 12.12 -19.36
N GLN A 36 -8.13 11.19 -20.12
CA GLN A 36 -8.16 9.77 -19.75
C GLN A 36 -6.74 9.17 -19.74
N GLN A 37 -5.86 9.63 -20.64
CA GLN A 37 -4.46 9.24 -20.66
C GLN A 37 -3.74 9.70 -19.38
N LEU A 38 -3.94 10.96 -18.96
CA LEU A 38 -3.39 11.48 -17.70
C LEU A 38 -3.85 10.67 -16.49
N PHE A 39 -5.12 10.27 -16.44
CA PHE A 39 -5.63 9.43 -15.35
C PHE A 39 -4.91 8.08 -15.27
N VAL A 40 -4.77 7.39 -16.40
CA VAL A 40 -4.05 6.11 -16.48
C VAL A 40 -2.58 6.28 -16.09
N ASP A 41 -1.94 7.36 -16.53
CA ASP A 41 -0.54 7.64 -16.21
C ASP A 41 -0.36 7.91 -14.71
N LYS A 42 -1.30 8.62 -14.07
CA LYS A 42 -1.28 8.81 -12.61
C LYS A 42 -1.53 7.54 -11.82
N ILE A 43 -2.38 6.62 -12.30
CA ILE A 43 -2.54 5.30 -11.68
C ILE A 43 -1.23 4.51 -11.73
N LYS A 44 -0.54 4.52 -12.88
CA LYS A 44 0.74 3.82 -13.03
C LYS A 44 1.82 4.43 -12.15
N GLU A 45 1.91 5.75 -12.12
CA GLU A 45 2.85 6.49 -11.26
C GLU A 45 2.61 6.15 -9.77
N TYR A 46 1.35 6.18 -9.34
CA TYR A 46 0.99 5.81 -7.97
C TYR A 46 1.35 4.36 -7.65
N LYS A 47 1.04 3.42 -8.56
CA LYS A 47 1.37 1.99 -8.37
C LYS A 47 2.88 1.75 -8.21
N GLN A 48 3.72 2.52 -8.92
CA GLN A 48 5.17 2.43 -8.77
C GLN A 48 5.62 2.97 -7.41
N LYS A 49 5.10 4.13 -7.02
CA LYS A 49 5.45 4.82 -5.77
C LYS A 49 4.86 4.19 -4.50
N SER A 50 3.78 3.40 -4.61
CA SER A 50 3.13 2.79 -3.45
C SER A 50 3.82 1.53 -2.92
N SER A 51 4.87 1.06 -3.59
CA SER A 51 5.61 -0.13 -3.16
C SER A 51 6.53 0.17 -1.98
N GLY A 52 6.58 -0.73 -0.98
CA GLY A 52 7.60 -0.71 0.07
C GLY A 52 7.20 -0.17 1.45
N GLY A 53 5.95 0.28 1.65
CA GLY A 53 5.37 0.59 2.97
C GLY A 53 6.08 1.68 3.79
N LYS A 54 7.07 2.36 3.18
CA LYS A 54 7.83 3.47 3.75
C LYS A 54 7.34 4.78 3.15
N LEU A 55 7.85 5.88 3.69
CA LEU A 55 7.70 7.19 3.06
C LEU A 55 8.16 7.11 1.60
N VAL A 56 7.36 7.67 0.70
CA VAL A 56 7.70 7.79 -0.72
C VAL A 56 8.72 8.91 -0.85
N ASP A 57 9.84 8.63 -1.51
CA ASP A 57 10.93 9.58 -1.77
C ASP A 57 11.34 10.42 -0.53
N PRO A 58 11.74 9.77 0.59
CA PRO A 58 12.03 10.48 1.83
C PRO A 58 13.29 11.33 1.69
N THR A 59 13.22 12.60 2.13
CA THR A 59 14.41 13.43 2.32
C THR A 59 14.89 13.34 3.77
N PRO A 60 16.18 13.60 4.05
CA PRO A 60 16.71 13.59 5.41
C PRO A 60 15.97 14.53 6.36
N GLU A 61 15.43 15.64 5.87
CA GLU A 61 14.64 16.58 6.66
C GLU A 61 13.32 15.95 7.13
N ILE A 62 12.61 15.25 6.25
CA ILE A 62 11.32 14.60 6.55
C ILE A 62 11.53 13.47 7.56
N GLU A 63 12.59 12.67 7.41
CA GLU A 63 12.89 11.60 8.38
C GLU A 63 13.22 12.17 9.77
N ARG A 64 13.94 13.30 9.82
CA ARG A 64 14.25 14.00 11.07
C ARG A 64 12.98 14.55 11.73
N GLU A 65 12.09 15.15 10.95
CA GLU A 65 10.80 15.65 11.44
C GLU A 65 9.93 14.51 11.97
N LEU A 66 9.81 13.41 11.23
CA LEU A 66 9.09 12.22 11.67
C LEU A 66 9.62 11.70 13.01
N LYS A 67 10.95 11.60 13.15
CA LYS A 67 11.58 11.14 14.39
C LYS A 67 11.30 12.09 15.55
N SER A 68 11.37 13.41 15.31
CA SER A 68 11.08 14.45 16.30
C SER A 68 9.63 14.38 16.78
N GLU A 69 8.67 14.26 15.86
CA GLU A 69 7.25 14.15 16.22
C GLU A 69 6.93 12.85 16.96
N LEU A 70 7.51 11.72 16.54
CA LEU A 70 7.37 10.46 17.26
C LEU A 70 7.92 10.55 18.69
N GLU A 71 9.05 11.22 18.90
CA GLU A 71 9.61 11.44 20.23
C GLU A 71 8.71 12.35 21.08
N ARG A 72 8.17 13.41 20.48
CA ARG A 72 7.24 14.34 21.15
C ARG A 72 5.97 13.61 21.61
N VAL A 73 5.38 12.81 20.73
CA VAL A 73 4.19 12.01 21.03
C VAL A 73 4.50 10.98 22.10
N SER A 74 5.60 10.24 21.98
CA SER A 74 6.03 9.25 22.97
C SER A 74 6.09 9.89 24.37
N LYS A 75 6.84 10.98 24.52
CA LYS A 75 6.97 11.72 25.79
C LYS A 75 5.64 12.18 26.36
N GLN A 76 4.73 12.65 25.51
CA GLN A 76 3.42 13.16 25.94
C GLN A 76 2.52 12.06 26.53
N TYR A 77 2.63 10.83 26.03
CA TYR A 77 1.77 9.71 26.44
C TYR A 77 2.47 8.71 27.38
N GLY A 78 3.55 9.14 28.05
CA GLY A 78 4.28 8.30 28.99
C GLY A 78 5.15 7.22 28.33
N GLY A 79 5.25 7.22 27.01
CA GLY A 79 6.32 6.55 26.27
C GLY A 79 7.63 7.32 26.41
N GLY A 80 8.76 6.63 26.41
CA GLY A 80 10.05 7.26 26.63
C GLY A 80 11.19 6.28 26.49
N ALA A 81 12.42 6.77 26.70
CA ALA A 81 13.60 5.90 26.69
C ALA A 81 13.46 4.82 27.76
N GLY A 82 13.35 3.56 27.33
CA GLY A 82 13.22 2.40 28.21
C GLY A 82 11.78 1.99 28.57
N VAL A 83 10.75 2.72 28.11
CA VAL A 83 9.34 2.33 28.29
C VAL A 83 8.86 1.54 27.09
N ASP A 84 8.57 0.26 27.31
CA ASP A 84 7.99 -0.61 26.28
C ASP A 84 6.48 -0.38 26.20
N MET A 85 6.05 0.40 25.20
CA MET A 85 4.63 0.70 24.98
C MET A 85 3.81 -0.50 24.50
N THR A 86 4.43 -1.64 24.20
CA THR A 86 3.70 -2.88 23.87
C THR A 86 3.27 -3.66 25.11
N LYS A 87 3.86 -3.34 26.27
CA LYS A 87 3.54 -3.98 27.54
C LYS A 87 2.48 -3.19 28.28
N PHE A 88 1.59 -3.92 28.93
CA PHE A 88 0.58 -3.33 29.79
C PHE A 88 1.23 -2.74 31.07
N PRO A 89 0.75 -1.60 31.60
CA PRO A 89 1.31 -0.99 32.79
C PRO A 89 1.17 -1.87 34.04
N GLU A 90 2.19 -1.88 34.89
CA GLU A 90 2.09 -2.44 36.23
C GLU A 90 1.47 -1.42 37.19
N PHE A 91 0.36 -1.78 37.81
CA PHE A 91 -0.28 -0.94 38.81
C PHE A 91 0.25 -1.29 40.21
N LYS A 92 0.84 -0.30 40.88
CA LYS A 92 1.19 -0.38 42.30
C LYS A 92 0.26 0.53 43.08
N PHE A 93 -0.56 -0.06 43.94
CA PHE A 93 -1.43 0.67 44.85
C PHE A 93 -0.73 0.79 46.19
N THR A 94 -0.46 2.02 46.62
CA THR A 94 0.03 2.31 47.97
C THR A 94 -1.15 2.62 48.87
N ASP A 95 -1.16 2.07 50.08
CA ASP A 95 -2.22 2.36 51.05
C ASP A 95 -2.25 3.86 51.40
N PRO A 96 -3.45 4.45 51.52
CA PRO A 96 -3.57 5.85 51.90
C PRO A 96 -3.06 6.05 53.33
N VAL A 97 -2.19 7.03 53.54
CA VAL A 97 -1.78 7.46 54.88
C VAL A 97 -2.96 8.20 55.50
N ILE A 98 -3.57 7.61 56.53
CA ILE A 98 -4.67 8.22 57.27
C ILE A 98 -4.07 9.14 58.34
N ASP A 99 -4.29 10.44 58.20
CA ASP A 99 -3.97 11.40 59.26
C ASP A 99 -4.94 11.21 60.44
N PRO A 100 -4.43 11.15 61.69
CA PRO A 100 -5.28 11.00 62.86
C PRO A 100 -6.17 12.24 63.06
N ILE A 101 -7.46 11.99 63.35
CA ILE A 101 -8.47 13.01 63.63
C ILE A 101 -8.06 13.79 64.89
N LYS A 102 -8.09 15.13 64.80
CA LYS A 102 -7.88 16.06 65.92
C LYS A 102 -9.12 16.19 66.79
#